data_AF-A0A061P851-F1
#
_entry.id   AF-A0A061P851-F1
#
_cell.length_a   1.000
_cell.length_b   1.000
_cell.length_c   1.000
_cell.angle_alpha   90.00
_cell.angle_beta   90.00
_cell.angle_gamma   90.00
#
_symmetry.space_group_name_H-M   'P 1'
#
loop_
_entity.id
_entity.type
_entity.pdbx_description
1 polymer ?
#
loop_
_entity_poly.entity_id
_entity_poly.type
_entity_poly.pdbx_seq_one_letter_code
_entity_poly.pdbx_strand_id
1 'polypeptide(L)'
;MADFIEENEEAEGALLATVADEEIAIDVLYEFEQIPVLSVEMTKEDVSELKGEESISYIEEDIEVSISQTIPWGIDRVQATAAHNRGITGNGVRVAVLDTGISSHPDLNIQGGTSFVPGEPGIADGNGHGTHVAGTIAALDNNIGVLGVAPDVDLFAVKVLGASGSGSISGIAQGLQWSSNNNMDVANMSLGSPLPSPTLEQAVNQATNSGVLVVAASGNSGASSIGYPARYQNAMAVGATDQNNNRASFSQFGTGLDIMAPGVGVQSTYPGNGYRSSGTSMAAPHVAGVAALVMSNNPSWSPAQVRSHLNQTATPIGASNQYGNGLVNANAATE
;
A
#
# COMPACT_ATOMS: atom_id res chain seq x y z
N MET A 1 -37.33 50.16 -5.43
CA MET A 1 -38.41 50.33 -4.43
C MET A 1 -38.76 48.95 -3.92
N ALA A 2 -38.30 48.50 -2.76
CA ALA A 2 -37.64 49.14 -1.62
C ALA A 2 -36.56 48.15 -1.12
N ASP A 3 -35.30 48.56 -1.02
CA ASP A 3 -34.67 49.14 0.18
C ASP A 3 -34.75 48.21 1.39
N PHE A 4 -33.63 47.54 1.68
CA PHE A 4 -33.07 47.43 3.02
C PHE A 4 -31.55 47.37 2.86
N ILE A 5 -30.93 48.55 2.80
CA ILE A 5 -29.60 48.79 3.34
C ILE A 5 -29.84 49.02 4.82
N GLU A 6 -29.29 48.16 5.67
CA GLU A 6 -29.01 48.51 7.06
C GLU A 6 -27.50 48.33 7.24
N GLU A 7 -26.81 49.45 7.39
CA GLU A 7 -25.41 49.56 7.79
C GLU A 7 -25.27 49.33 9.30
N ASN A 8 -24.09 48.80 9.64
CA ASN A 8 -23.39 48.81 10.93
C ASN A 8 -23.75 47.77 11.98
N GLU A 9 -22.85 46.80 12.14
CA GLU A 9 -22.06 46.65 13.36
C GLU A 9 -20.64 46.20 12.98
N GLU A 10 -19.64 46.74 13.66
CA GLU A 10 -18.20 46.55 13.41
C GLU A 10 -17.83 45.08 13.24
N ALA A 11 -17.16 44.73 12.14
CA ALA A 11 -16.57 43.42 12.00
C ALA A 11 -15.38 43.31 12.97
N GLU A 12 -15.58 42.66 14.11
CA GLU A 12 -14.50 42.19 14.98
C GLU A 12 -13.60 41.26 14.15
N GLY A 13 -12.34 41.66 13.94
CA GLY A 13 -11.38 40.88 13.17
C GLY A 13 -10.89 39.68 13.97
N ALA A 14 -10.55 38.60 13.26
CA ALA A 14 -9.87 37.44 13.81
C ALA A 14 -8.55 37.18 13.06
N LEU A 15 -7.54 36.65 13.75
CA LEU A 15 -6.21 36.45 13.19
C LEU A 15 -5.76 34.98 13.34
N LEU A 16 -5.32 34.39 12.24
CA LEU A 16 -4.58 33.14 12.12
C LEU A 16 -3.09 33.49 11.95
N ALA A 17 -2.21 32.99 12.81
CA ALA A 17 -0.80 33.41 12.82
C ALA A 17 0.17 32.23 12.60
N THR A 18 1.15 32.43 11.71
CA THR A 18 2.38 31.64 11.66
C THR A 18 3.48 32.36 12.46
N VAL A 19 4.19 31.63 13.32
CA VAL A 19 5.19 32.24 14.22
C VAL A 19 6.56 32.29 13.53
N ALA A 20 7.05 33.49 13.24
CA ALA A 20 8.40 33.73 12.74
C ALA A 20 9.40 33.99 13.88
N ASP A 21 10.67 33.59 13.68
CA ASP A 21 11.76 33.77 14.64
C ASP A 21 12.49 35.14 14.51
N GLU A 22 12.10 36.02 13.57
CA GLU A 22 12.75 37.31 13.32
C GLU A 22 11.74 38.49 13.20
N GLU A 23 12.18 39.70 13.59
CA GLU A 23 11.44 40.99 13.53
C GLU A 23 11.05 41.34 12.08
N ILE A 24 9.88 40.88 11.62
CA ILE A 24 9.24 41.36 10.40
C ILE A 24 7.87 41.88 10.81
N ALA A 25 7.54 43.11 10.36
CA ALA A 25 6.23 43.71 10.57
C ALA A 25 5.11 42.75 10.11
N ILE A 26 3.97 42.73 10.80
CA ILE A 26 2.86 41.80 10.55
C ILE A 26 2.55 41.73 9.05
N ASP A 27 2.95 40.63 8.42
CA ASP A 27 2.75 40.40 6.99
C ASP A 27 1.46 39.61 6.80
N VAL A 28 0.47 40.23 6.15
CA VAL A 28 -0.79 39.56 5.81
C VAL A 28 -0.56 38.63 4.62
N LEU A 29 -0.62 37.33 4.88
CA LEU A 29 -0.44 36.28 3.88
C LEU A 29 -1.72 36.07 3.07
N TYR A 30 -2.88 36.10 3.74
CA TYR A 30 -4.18 35.87 3.10
C TYR A 30 -5.33 36.51 3.89
N GLU A 31 -6.27 37.13 3.20
CA GLU A 31 -7.51 37.66 3.77
C GLU A 31 -8.70 36.84 3.27
N PHE A 32 -9.51 36.34 4.21
CA PHE A 32 -10.65 35.50 3.87
C PHE A 32 -11.86 36.36 3.48
N GLU A 33 -12.42 36.15 2.28
CA GLU A 33 -13.53 36.98 1.77
C GLU A 33 -14.88 36.73 2.47
N GLN A 34 -15.07 35.56 3.07
CA GLN A 34 -16.37 35.12 3.61
C GLN A 34 -16.41 35.02 5.14
N ILE A 35 -15.26 35.16 5.80
CA ILE A 35 -15.10 35.17 7.25
C ILE A 35 -14.11 36.27 7.60
N PRO A 36 -14.30 37.05 8.67
CA PRO A 36 -13.44 38.17 9.03
C PRO A 36 -12.13 37.69 9.67
N VAL A 37 -11.36 36.90 8.92
CA VAL A 37 -10.12 36.26 9.36
C VAL A 37 -8.97 36.68 8.45
N LEU A 38 -7.80 36.91 9.03
CA LEU A 38 -6.54 37.13 8.31
C LEU A 38 -5.56 36.01 8.66
N SER A 39 -4.94 35.38 7.67
CA SER A 39 -3.73 34.58 7.87
C SER A 39 -2.52 35.50 7.75
N VAL A 40 -1.68 35.52 8.77
CA VAL A 40 -0.57 36.46 8.91
C VAL A 40 0.68 35.75 9.42
N GLU A 41 1.85 36.29 9.12
CA GLU A 41 3.13 35.90 9.73
C GLU A 41 3.53 36.96 10.76
N MET A 42 3.83 36.54 11.99
CA MET A 42 4.18 37.45 13.09
C MET A 42 5.04 36.76 14.16
N THR A 43 5.68 37.53 15.04
CA THR A 43 6.50 37.00 16.14
C THR A 43 5.66 36.70 17.39
N LYS A 44 6.23 35.98 18.37
CA LYS A 44 5.56 35.75 19.68
C LYS A 44 5.35 37.04 20.48
N GLU A 45 6.19 38.04 20.24
CA GLU A 45 6.10 39.36 20.87
C GLU A 45 4.89 40.11 20.31
N ASP A 46 4.71 40.11 18.99
CA ASP A 46 3.52 40.68 18.31
C ASP A 46 2.21 40.04 18.80
N VAL A 47 2.18 38.71 18.93
CA VAL A 47 1.02 37.99 19.48
C VAL A 47 0.67 38.49 20.89
N SER A 48 1.67 38.84 21.69
CA SER A 48 1.45 39.31 23.07
C SER A 48 0.97 40.76 23.12
N GLU A 49 1.39 41.60 22.18
CA GLU A 49 0.90 42.98 22.05
C GLU A 49 -0.53 43.04 21.53
N LEU A 50 -0.88 42.19 20.57
CA LEU A 50 -2.23 42.12 19.99
C LEU A 50 -3.25 41.43 20.91
N LYS A 51 -2.77 40.65 21.90
CA LYS A 51 -3.62 40.02 22.92
C LYS A 51 -4.20 41.09 23.86
N GLY A 52 -5.39 41.56 23.53
CA GLY A 52 -6.16 42.49 24.36
C GLY A 52 -6.71 43.71 23.62
N GLU A 53 -6.40 43.85 22.32
CA GLU A 53 -7.03 44.86 21.46
C GLU A 53 -8.52 44.56 21.29
N GLU A 54 -9.38 45.57 21.50
CA GLU A 54 -10.85 45.40 21.44
C GLU A 54 -11.35 44.98 20.06
N SER A 55 -10.57 45.23 19.00
CA SER A 55 -10.90 44.87 17.61
C SER A 55 -10.53 43.43 17.22
N ILE A 56 -9.85 42.68 18.09
CA ILE A 56 -9.38 41.31 17.82
C ILE A 56 -10.15 40.31 18.69
N SER A 57 -10.97 39.48 18.05
CA SER A 57 -11.81 38.50 18.73
C SER A 57 -10.99 37.28 19.23
N TYR A 58 -10.04 36.80 18.41
CA TYR A 58 -9.13 35.72 18.77
C TYR A 58 -7.85 35.75 17.93
N ILE A 59 -6.80 35.11 18.47
CA ILE A 59 -5.55 34.80 17.77
C ILE A 59 -5.30 33.30 17.97
N GLU A 60 -5.15 32.56 16.88
CA GLU A 60 -4.80 31.14 16.91
C GLU A 60 -3.60 30.85 15.99
N GLU A 61 -2.82 29.82 16.35
CA GLU A 61 -1.70 29.37 15.53
C GLU A 61 -2.22 28.65 14.28
N ASP A 62 -1.69 29.00 13.11
CA ASP A 62 -2.01 28.33 11.84
C ASP A 62 -1.30 26.96 11.80
N ILE A 63 -1.94 25.97 12.43
CA ILE A 63 -1.43 24.61 12.54
C ILE A 63 -1.61 23.85 11.23
N GLU A 64 -0.53 23.24 10.74
CA GLU A 64 -0.61 22.34 9.58
C GLU A 64 -1.50 21.14 9.94
N VAL A 65 -2.67 21.04 9.31
CA VAL A 65 -3.57 19.90 9.51
C VAL A 65 -3.03 18.71 8.74
N SER A 66 -2.33 17.80 9.44
CA SER A 66 -1.88 16.54 8.87
C SER A 66 -2.96 15.47 9.00
N ILE A 67 -3.14 14.68 7.94
CA ILE A 67 -3.84 13.40 8.03
C ILE A 67 -2.92 12.43 8.77
N SER A 68 -3.20 12.20 10.06
CA SER A 68 -2.57 11.12 10.83
C SER A 68 -2.57 9.83 10.01
N GLN A 69 -1.49 9.05 10.13
CA GLN A 69 -1.42 7.73 9.51
C GLN A 69 -2.68 6.92 9.81
N THR A 70 -3.23 6.30 8.76
CA THR A 70 -4.40 5.42 8.87
C THR A 70 -3.98 3.98 8.68
N ILE A 71 -4.53 3.06 9.47
CA ILE A 71 -4.34 1.61 9.25
C ILE A 71 -5.46 1.14 8.32
N PRO A 72 -5.18 0.76 7.05
CA PRO A 72 -6.21 0.21 6.18
C PRO A 72 -6.83 -1.03 6.80
N TRP A 73 -8.15 -1.20 6.65
CA TRP A 73 -8.89 -2.31 7.25
C TRP A 73 -8.28 -3.69 6.96
N GLY A 74 -7.65 -3.85 5.78
CA GLY A 74 -7.05 -5.10 5.36
C GLY A 74 -5.83 -5.48 6.21
N ILE A 75 -5.06 -4.50 6.67
CA ILE A 75 -3.88 -4.68 7.52
C ILE A 75 -4.28 -5.22 8.89
N ASP A 76 -5.31 -4.61 9.49
CA ASP A 76 -5.89 -5.10 10.75
C ASP A 76 -6.57 -6.46 10.54
N ARG A 77 -7.24 -6.67 9.40
CA ARG A 77 -7.96 -7.91 9.11
C ARG A 77 -7.05 -9.13 8.99
N VAL A 78 -5.85 -8.97 8.43
CA VAL A 78 -4.83 -10.03 8.43
C VAL A 78 -4.04 -10.09 9.74
N GLN A 79 -4.40 -9.29 10.75
CA GLN A 79 -3.76 -9.22 12.07
C GLN A 79 -2.28 -8.81 12.03
N ALA A 80 -1.88 -7.96 11.07
CA ALA A 80 -0.49 -7.50 10.96
C ALA A 80 -0.06 -6.67 12.19
N THR A 81 -0.95 -5.81 12.69
CA THR A 81 -0.70 -4.96 13.88
C THR A 81 -0.35 -5.77 15.13
N ALA A 82 -0.90 -6.98 15.28
CA ALA A 82 -0.55 -7.89 16.38
C ALA A 82 0.88 -8.47 16.25
N ALA A 83 1.39 -8.65 15.02
CA ALA A 83 2.79 -9.00 14.79
C ALA A 83 3.70 -7.77 15.02
N HIS A 84 3.29 -6.59 14.58
CA HIS A 84 4.02 -5.33 14.81
C HIS A 84 4.20 -5.03 16.30
N ASN A 85 3.15 -5.24 17.11
CA ASN A 85 3.21 -5.08 18.58
C ASN A 85 4.22 -6.04 19.26
N ARG A 86 4.65 -7.09 18.57
CA ARG A 86 5.71 -8.02 19.02
C ARG A 86 7.08 -7.70 18.41
N GLY A 87 7.21 -6.61 17.66
CA GLY A 87 8.44 -6.18 17.00
C GLY A 87 8.73 -6.93 15.68
N ILE A 88 7.74 -7.60 15.09
CA ILE A 88 7.90 -8.33 13.82
C ILE A 88 7.30 -7.47 12.71
N THR A 89 8.15 -6.77 11.96
CA THR A 89 7.75 -5.78 10.94
C THR A 89 8.34 -6.07 9.55
N GLY A 90 9.04 -7.20 9.38
CA GLY A 90 9.58 -7.64 8.08
C GLY A 90 11.04 -7.26 7.83
N ASN A 91 11.74 -6.72 8.83
CA ASN A 91 13.14 -6.29 8.72
C ASN A 91 14.05 -7.39 8.14
N GLY A 92 14.91 -7.01 7.20
CA GLY A 92 15.89 -7.90 6.57
C GLY A 92 15.34 -8.81 5.48
N VAL A 93 14.05 -8.73 5.18
CA VAL A 93 13.40 -9.48 4.10
C VAL A 93 13.26 -8.61 2.86
N ARG A 94 13.62 -9.16 1.70
CA ARG A 94 13.64 -8.47 0.40
C ARG A 94 12.42 -8.85 -0.42
N VAL A 95 11.58 -7.86 -0.74
CA VAL A 95 10.32 -8.08 -1.46
C VAL A 95 10.35 -7.38 -2.80
N ALA A 96 10.28 -8.16 -3.88
CA ALA A 96 10.15 -7.66 -5.25
C ALA A 96 8.67 -7.52 -5.65
N VAL A 97 8.29 -6.32 -6.07
CA VAL A 97 6.97 -6.03 -6.65
C VAL A 97 7.09 -6.06 -8.17
N LEU A 98 6.65 -7.17 -8.78
CA LEU A 98 6.65 -7.35 -10.24
C LEU A 98 5.37 -6.74 -10.82
N ASP A 99 5.42 -5.46 -11.19
CA ASP A 99 4.22 -4.67 -11.52
C ASP A 99 4.52 -3.51 -12.49
N THR A 100 3.78 -2.40 -12.43
CA THR A 100 3.91 -1.20 -13.29
C THR A 100 5.06 -0.26 -12.91
N GLY A 101 5.84 -0.63 -11.89
CA GLY A 101 6.84 0.20 -11.23
C GLY A 101 6.38 0.64 -9.84
N ILE A 102 7.21 1.42 -9.15
CA ILE A 102 6.84 2.09 -7.89
C ILE A 102 7.30 3.55 -8.01
N SER A 103 6.37 4.48 -7.82
CA SER A 103 6.69 5.92 -7.79
C SER A 103 7.37 6.30 -6.49
N SER A 104 8.28 7.27 -6.56
CA SER A 104 8.80 7.93 -5.35
C SER A 104 7.63 8.50 -4.56
N HIS A 105 7.55 8.13 -3.28
CA HIS A 105 6.43 8.45 -2.40
C HIS A 105 6.97 8.63 -0.98
N PRO A 106 6.54 9.65 -0.22
CA PRO A 106 7.05 9.92 1.13
C PRO A 106 6.78 8.78 2.12
N ASP A 107 5.76 7.97 1.83
CA ASP A 107 5.32 6.83 2.64
C ASP A 107 5.90 5.47 2.19
N LEU A 108 6.87 5.46 1.26
CA LEU A 108 7.52 4.24 0.76
C LEU A 108 9.05 4.39 0.77
N ASN A 109 9.73 3.35 1.22
CA ASN A 109 11.20 3.26 1.17
C ASN A 109 11.65 2.24 0.13
N ILE A 110 11.93 2.70 -1.08
CA ILE A 110 12.30 1.85 -2.22
C ILE A 110 13.82 1.67 -2.26
N GLN A 111 14.31 0.44 -2.07
CA GLN A 111 15.74 0.11 -2.02
C GLN A 111 16.39 0.03 -3.41
N GLY A 112 15.60 -0.17 -4.45
CA GLY A 112 16.08 -0.25 -5.82
C GLY A 112 15.10 -0.97 -6.73
N GLY A 113 15.58 -1.40 -7.89
CA GLY A 113 14.74 -2.09 -8.85
C GLY A 113 15.30 -2.09 -10.26
N THR A 114 14.47 -2.56 -11.19
CA THR A 114 14.78 -2.59 -12.62
C THR A 114 13.49 -2.54 -13.45
N SER A 115 13.62 -2.29 -14.75
CA SER A 115 12.51 -2.39 -15.70
C SER A 115 12.84 -3.35 -16.84
N PHE A 116 11.84 -4.14 -17.24
CA PHE A 116 11.85 -5.02 -18.40
C PHE A 116 10.80 -4.62 -19.44
N VAL A 117 10.25 -3.41 -19.33
CA VAL A 117 9.31 -2.84 -20.28
C VAL A 117 10.09 -2.12 -21.39
N PRO A 118 9.98 -2.53 -22.66
CA PRO A 118 10.70 -1.89 -23.75
C PRO A 118 10.38 -0.39 -23.84
N GLY A 119 11.41 0.45 -23.85
CA GLY A 119 11.26 1.91 -23.92
C GLY A 119 11.00 2.62 -22.59
N GLU A 120 10.83 1.89 -21.48
CA GLU A 120 10.60 2.45 -20.14
C GLU A 120 11.70 1.98 -19.18
N PRO A 121 12.95 2.49 -19.24
CA PRO A 121 14.08 1.94 -18.47
C PRO A 121 14.04 2.25 -16.97
N GLY A 122 13.22 3.20 -16.53
CA GLY A 122 13.09 3.59 -15.12
C GLY A 122 12.13 2.68 -14.34
N ILE A 123 12.26 2.70 -13.01
CA ILE A 123 11.37 1.95 -12.10
C ILE A 123 10.11 2.72 -11.70
N ALA A 124 10.00 3.99 -12.12
CA ALA A 124 8.88 4.85 -11.79
C ALA A 124 7.58 4.29 -12.35
N ASP A 125 6.51 4.41 -11.56
CA ASP A 125 5.20 3.88 -11.91
C ASP A 125 4.47 4.84 -12.84
N GLY A 126 4.17 4.36 -14.05
CA GLY A 126 3.42 5.11 -15.06
C GLY A 126 1.90 4.88 -14.99
N ASN A 127 1.43 4.05 -14.07
CA ASN A 127 0.03 3.62 -13.96
C ASN A 127 -0.57 3.86 -12.57
N GLY A 128 0.22 3.64 -11.51
CA GLY A 128 -0.16 3.75 -10.11
C GLY A 128 -0.50 2.41 -9.44
N HIS A 129 -0.75 1.34 -10.23
CA HIS A 129 -1.08 0.02 -9.69
C HIS A 129 0.06 -0.57 -8.84
N GLY A 130 1.29 -0.57 -9.34
CA GLY A 130 2.45 -1.08 -8.61
C GLY A 130 2.75 -0.28 -7.34
N THR A 131 2.54 1.03 -7.34
CA THR A 131 2.65 1.88 -6.14
C THR A 131 1.59 1.53 -5.10
N HIS A 132 0.37 1.18 -5.52
CA HIS A 132 -0.71 0.73 -4.62
C HIS A 132 -0.40 -0.63 -3.99
N VAL A 133 0.06 -1.57 -4.82
CA VAL A 133 0.50 -2.90 -4.39
C VAL A 133 1.65 -2.78 -3.38
N ALA A 134 2.65 -1.94 -3.69
CA ALA A 134 3.80 -1.65 -2.84
C ALA A 134 3.40 -1.15 -1.44
N GLY A 135 2.51 -0.17 -1.34
CA GLY A 135 2.07 0.34 -0.03
C GLY A 135 1.30 -0.67 0.81
N THR A 136 0.57 -1.59 0.18
CA THR A 136 -0.12 -2.65 0.93
C THR A 136 0.89 -3.58 1.59
N ILE A 137 2.04 -3.80 0.94
CA ILE A 137 3.14 -4.58 1.51
C ILE A 137 3.87 -3.75 2.57
N ALA A 138 4.30 -2.53 2.24
CA ALA A 138 5.41 -1.87 2.94
C ALA A 138 5.26 -0.34 3.03
N ALA A 139 4.05 0.21 3.07
CA ALA A 139 3.89 1.59 3.51
C ALA A 139 4.44 1.73 4.93
N LEU A 140 5.24 2.78 5.13
CA LEU A 140 6.07 2.98 6.32
C LEU A 140 5.21 3.20 7.56
N ASP A 141 5.61 2.70 8.73
CA ASP A 141 4.98 3.08 10.01
C ASP A 141 5.50 4.46 10.44
N ASN A 142 4.67 5.50 10.31
CA ASN A 142 5.05 6.91 10.50
C ASN A 142 3.80 7.77 10.82
N ASN A 143 3.88 9.09 10.64
CA ASN A 143 2.78 10.00 10.97
C ASN A 143 1.92 10.44 9.76
N ILE A 144 2.10 9.84 8.59
CA ILE A 144 1.41 10.21 7.35
C ILE A 144 0.81 8.96 6.67
N GLY A 145 -0.07 9.19 5.69
CA GLY A 145 -0.45 8.15 4.74
C GLY A 145 -1.10 6.91 5.36
N VAL A 146 -0.60 5.73 4.98
CA VAL A 146 -1.14 4.43 5.38
C VAL A 146 -0.06 3.52 5.96
N LEU A 147 -0.47 2.47 6.65
CA LEU A 147 0.44 1.41 7.12
C LEU A 147 0.44 0.20 6.18
N GLY A 148 1.61 -0.39 5.91
CA GLY A 148 1.77 -1.66 5.20
C GLY A 148 1.72 -2.89 6.11
N VAL A 149 1.58 -4.09 5.53
CA VAL A 149 1.62 -5.34 6.31
C VAL A 149 2.99 -5.58 6.94
N ALA A 150 4.08 -5.25 6.25
CA ALA A 150 5.46 -5.44 6.64
C ALA A 150 6.26 -4.15 6.34
N PRO A 151 6.12 -3.11 7.18
CA PRO A 151 6.63 -1.76 6.89
C PRO A 151 8.16 -1.68 6.79
N ASP A 152 8.91 -2.63 7.35
CA ASP A 152 10.38 -2.60 7.43
C ASP A 152 11.07 -3.53 6.42
N VAL A 153 10.35 -4.05 5.42
CA VAL A 153 10.98 -4.85 4.36
C VAL A 153 11.84 -4.00 3.44
N ASP A 154 12.85 -4.62 2.84
CA ASP A 154 13.58 -4.02 1.73
C ASP A 154 12.75 -4.15 0.44
N LEU A 155 12.09 -3.07 0.05
CA LEU A 155 11.16 -3.05 -1.07
C LEU A 155 11.86 -2.77 -2.42
N PHE A 156 11.63 -3.64 -3.41
CA PHE A 156 12.21 -3.51 -4.75
C PHE A 156 11.14 -3.39 -5.85
N ALA A 157 11.30 -2.40 -6.73
CA ALA A 157 10.43 -2.19 -7.89
C ALA A 157 10.92 -3.00 -9.11
N VAL A 158 10.18 -4.03 -9.51
CA VAL A 158 10.50 -4.83 -10.71
C VAL A 158 9.46 -4.55 -11.79
N LYS A 159 9.69 -3.52 -12.60
CA LYS A 159 8.72 -3.06 -13.58
C LYS A 159 8.63 -4.01 -14.77
N VAL A 160 7.52 -4.73 -14.89
CA VAL A 160 7.24 -5.70 -15.97
C VAL A 160 5.97 -5.34 -16.75
N LEU A 161 5.20 -4.37 -16.26
CA LEU A 161 4.03 -3.79 -16.92
C LEU A 161 4.30 -2.32 -17.26
N GLY A 162 3.91 -1.87 -18.45
CA GLY A 162 4.03 -0.47 -18.86
C GLY A 162 2.94 0.41 -18.27
N ALA A 163 2.91 1.69 -18.67
CA ALA A 163 1.92 2.66 -18.19
C ALA A 163 0.44 2.26 -18.41
N SER A 164 0.16 1.40 -19.39
CA SER A 164 -1.18 0.84 -19.64
C SER A 164 -1.57 -0.33 -18.72
N GLY A 165 -0.72 -0.72 -17.77
CA GLY A 165 -0.94 -1.89 -16.91
C GLY A 165 -0.75 -3.23 -17.62
N SER A 166 -0.14 -3.24 -18.80
CA SER A 166 0.07 -4.43 -19.62
C SER A 166 1.56 -4.71 -19.83
N GLY A 167 1.91 -5.99 -19.96
CA GLY A 167 3.29 -6.43 -20.15
C GLY A 167 3.39 -7.75 -20.90
N SER A 168 4.61 -8.12 -21.25
CA SER A 168 4.90 -9.35 -22.00
C SER A 168 5.29 -10.49 -21.05
N ILE A 169 4.99 -11.73 -21.45
CA ILE A 169 5.44 -12.92 -20.72
C ILE A 169 6.97 -12.94 -20.57
N SER A 170 7.71 -12.52 -21.59
CA SER A 170 9.17 -12.43 -21.53
C SER A 170 9.66 -11.38 -20.54
N GLY A 171 8.97 -10.24 -20.41
CA GLY A 171 9.27 -9.22 -19.40
C GLY A 171 9.04 -9.74 -17.98
N ILE A 172 7.91 -10.44 -17.75
CA ILE A 172 7.60 -11.05 -16.45
C ILE A 172 8.63 -12.14 -16.10
N ALA A 173 8.98 -13.00 -17.04
CA ALA A 173 10.00 -14.04 -16.84
C ALA A 173 11.39 -13.45 -16.51
N GLN A 174 11.79 -12.36 -17.17
CA GLN A 174 13.01 -11.62 -16.83
C GLN A 174 12.94 -11.00 -15.44
N GLY A 175 11.78 -10.47 -15.03
CA GLY A 175 11.55 -9.97 -13.67
C GLY A 175 11.75 -11.05 -12.59
N LEU A 176 11.22 -12.24 -12.81
CA LEU A 176 11.41 -13.39 -11.91
C LEU A 176 12.88 -13.83 -11.87
N GLN A 177 13.54 -13.92 -13.04
CA GLN A 177 14.96 -14.23 -13.11
C GLN A 177 15.82 -13.19 -12.38
N TRP A 178 15.54 -11.91 -12.55
CA TRP A 178 16.21 -10.83 -11.83
C TRP A 178 16.01 -10.97 -10.32
N SER A 179 14.78 -11.31 -9.89
CA SER A 179 14.47 -11.50 -8.47
C SER A 179 15.30 -12.64 -7.87
N SER A 180 15.46 -13.75 -8.60
CA SER A 180 16.36 -14.85 -8.18
C SER A 180 17.82 -14.42 -8.13
N ASN A 181 18.33 -13.77 -9.18
CA ASN A 181 19.73 -13.35 -9.27
C ASN A 181 20.10 -12.29 -8.23
N ASN A 182 19.12 -11.55 -7.71
CA ASN A 182 19.31 -10.53 -6.69
C ASN A 182 18.92 -11.00 -5.30
N ASN A 183 18.67 -12.30 -5.08
CA ASN A 183 18.34 -12.89 -3.79
C ASN A 183 17.13 -12.21 -3.12
N MET A 184 16.04 -12.03 -3.88
CA MET A 184 14.75 -11.64 -3.29
C MET A 184 14.18 -12.81 -2.51
N ASP A 185 13.50 -12.54 -1.40
CA ASP A 185 12.83 -13.58 -0.61
C ASP A 185 11.39 -13.79 -1.09
N VAL A 186 10.72 -12.72 -1.51
CA VAL A 186 9.34 -12.74 -1.99
C VAL A 186 9.24 -12.01 -3.33
N ALA A 187 8.50 -12.58 -4.27
CA ALA A 187 8.09 -11.93 -5.52
C ALA A 187 6.56 -11.84 -5.56
N ASN A 188 6.02 -10.63 -5.42
CA ASN A 188 4.60 -10.35 -5.55
C ASN A 188 4.24 -10.04 -7.02
N MET A 189 3.32 -10.80 -7.58
CA MET A 189 2.78 -10.63 -8.92
C MET A 189 1.27 -10.40 -8.86
N SER A 190 0.88 -9.14 -8.73
CA SER A 190 -0.51 -8.69 -8.77
C SER A 190 -1.05 -8.59 -10.21
N LEU A 191 -0.74 -9.59 -11.03
CA LEU A 191 -0.97 -9.65 -12.46
C LEU A 191 -1.34 -11.07 -12.89
N GLY A 192 -1.83 -11.23 -14.12
CA GLY A 192 -2.06 -12.56 -14.66
C GLY A 192 -2.54 -12.62 -16.09
N SER A 193 -2.66 -13.85 -16.57
CA SER A 193 -3.10 -14.26 -17.91
C SER A 193 -4.13 -15.38 -17.79
N PRO A 194 -5.15 -15.42 -18.66
CA PRO A 194 -6.06 -16.57 -18.72
C PRO A 194 -5.42 -17.82 -19.35
N LEU A 195 -4.30 -17.66 -20.06
CA LEU A 195 -3.62 -18.74 -20.78
C LEU A 195 -2.29 -19.14 -20.11
N PRO A 196 -1.95 -20.45 -20.07
CA PRO A 196 -0.66 -20.91 -19.59
C PRO A 196 0.46 -20.53 -20.57
N SER A 197 1.69 -20.52 -20.05
CA SER A 197 2.91 -20.32 -20.82
C SER A 197 4.04 -21.14 -20.21
N PRO A 198 4.65 -22.07 -20.97
CA PRO A 198 5.80 -22.84 -20.50
C PRO A 198 6.97 -21.97 -20.03
N THR A 199 7.20 -20.83 -20.70
CA THR A 199 8.23 -19.87 -20.30
C THR A 199 7.96 -19.28 -18.91
N LEU A 200 6.71 -18.86 -18.66
CA LEU A 200 6.35 -18.30 -17.37
C LEU A 200 6.38 -19.37 -16.27
N GLU A 201 5.93 -20.59 -16.55
CA GLU A 201 5.98 -21.70 -15.62
C GLU A 201 7.43 -22.04 -15.23
N GLN A 202 8.34 -22.12 -16.21
CA GLN A 202 9.76 -22.35 -15.94
C GLN A 202 10.39 -21.22 -15.12
N ALA A 203 10.05 -19.96 -15.40
CA ALA A 203 10.52 -18.82 -14.62
C ALA A 203 10.04 -18.86 -13.16
N VAL A 204 8.76 -19.19 -12.93
CA VAL A 204 8.21 -19.38 -11.58
C VAL A 204 8.93 -20.53 -10.87
N ASN A 205 9.07 -21.67 -11.53
CA ASN A 205 9.75 -22.83 -10.95
C ASN A 205 11.21 -22.51 -10.59
N GLN A 206 11.93 -21.80 -11.46
CA GLN A 206 13.30 -21.39 -11.20
C GLN A 206 13.39 -20.41 -10.02
N ALA A 207 12.49 -19.44 -9.93
CA ALA A 207 12.45 -18.50 -8.82
C ALA A 207 12.21 -19.21 -7.49
N THR A 208 11.20 -20.08 -7.41
CA THR A 208 10.91 -20.85 -6.21
C THR A 208 12.05 -21.79 -5.82
N ASN A 209 12.68 -22.46 -6.80
CA ASN A 209 13.84 -23.31 -6.55
C ASN A 209 15.09 -22.53 -6.09
N SER A 210 15.16 -21.24 -6.39
CA SER A 210 16.24 -20.35 -5.95
C SER A 210 15.97 -19.70 -4.59
N GLY A 211 14.87 -20.05 -3.93
CA GLY A 211 14.51 -19.52 -2.61
C GLY A 211 13.53 -18.35 -2.62
N VAL A 212 12.97 -17.97 -3.78
CA VAL A 212 11.99 -16.88 -3.89
C VAL A 212 10.56 -17.41 -3.71
N LEU A 213 9.81 -16.95 -2.72
CA LEU A 213 8.37 -17.23 -2.65
C LEU A 213 7.62 -16.40 -3.68
N VAL A 214 7.01 -17.06 -4.66
CA VAL A 214 6.20 -16.43 -5.69
C VAL A 214 4.74 -16.34 -5.24
N VAL A 215 4.24 -15.12 -4.99
CA VAL A 215 2.84 -14.84 -4.59
C VAL A 215 2.11 -14.19 -5.76
N ALA A 216 0.96 -14.72 -6.15
CA ALA A 216 0.25 -14.27 -7.35
C ALA A 216 -1.26 -14.17 -7.17
N ALA A 217 -1.84 -13.12 -7.77
CA ALA A 217 -3.28 -12.86 -7.78
C ALA A 217 -4.05 -13.94 -8.56
N SER A 218 -5.16 -14.44 -7.99
CA SER A 218 -5.93 -15.51 -8.62
C SER A 218 -6.68 -15.07 -9.89
N GLY A 219 -7.00 -13.77 -10.01
CA GLY A 219 -7.68 -13.12 -11.13
C GLY A 219 -9.10 -12.63 -10.80
N ASN A 220 -9.66 -11.77 -11.67
CA ASN A 220 -10.81 -10.90 -11.35
C ASN A 220 -12.08 -11.14 -12.22
N SER A 221 -12.25 -12.32 -12.82
CA SER A 221 -13.42 -12.62 -13.68
C SER A 221 -14.59 -13.29 -12.95
N GLY A 222 -14.41 -13.69 -11.69
CA GLY A 222 -15.36 -14.50 -10.93
C GLY A 222 -15.41 -15.97 -11.36
N ALA A 223 -14.62 -16.39 -12.34
CA ALA A 223 -14.60 -17.76 -12.85
C ALA A 223 -14.11 -18.78 -11.81
N SER A 224 -14.62 -20.01 -11.92
CA SER A 224 -14.15 -21.20 -11.18
C SER A 224 -12.83 -21.77 -11.73
N SER A 225 -12.01 -20.91 -12.33
CA SER A 225 -10.69 -21.25 -12.83
C SER A 225 -9.72 -20.11 -12.55
N ILE A 226 -8.58 -20.44 -11.95
CA ILE A 226 -7.54 -19.48 -11.56
C ILE A 226 -6.66 -19.15 -12.78
N GLY A 227 -6.22 -17.89 -12.85
CA GLY A 227 -5.31 -17.41 -13.88
C GLY A 227 -3.86 -17.84 -13.65
N TYR A 228 -3.01 -17.62 -14.64
CA TYR A 228 -1.57 -17.83 -14.54
C TYR A 228 -0.88 -16.49 -14.27
N PRO A 229 0.17 -16.45 -13.44
CA PRO A 229 0.94 -17.58 -12.91
C PRO A 229 0.39 -18.23 -11.63
N ALA A 230 -0.63 -17.66 -10.97
CA ALA A 230 -1.16 -18.16 -9.70
C ALA A 230 -1.51 -19.67 -9.73
N ARG A 231 -2.00 -20.17 -10.86
CA ARG A 231 -2.35 -21.59 -11.03
C ARG A 231 -1.14 -22.54 -11.11
N TYR A 232 0.08 -22.06 -11.33
CA TYR A 232 1.26 -22.94 -11.36
C TYR A 232 1.54 -23.51 -9.97
N GLN A 233 1.98 -24.76 -9.93
CA GLN A 233 2.21 -25.48 -8.67
C GLN A 233 3.15 -24.74 -7.71
N ASN A 234 4.17 -24.05 -8.24
CA ASN A 234 5.18 -23.36 -7.44
C ASN A 234 4.88 -21.87 -7.18
N ALA A 235 3.70 -21.38 -7.58
CA ALA A 235 3.17 -20.08 -7.18
C ALA A 235 2.11 -20.27 -6.08
N MET A 236 2.05 -19.33 -5.15
CA MET A 236 1.00 -19.25 -4.14
C MET A 236 -0.15 -18.39 -4.67
N ALA A 237 -1.31 -19.00 -4.87
CA ALA A 237 -2.50 -18.35 -5.44
C ALA A 237 -3.33 -17.64 -4.37
N VAL A 238 -3.57 -16.34 -4.57
CA VAL A 238 -4.29 -15.50 -3.60
C VAL A 238 -5.62 -15.01 -4.16
N GLY A 239 -6.71 -15.37 -3.48
CA GLY A 239 -8.05 -14.83 -3.73
C GLY A 239 -8.39 -13.63 -2.85
N ALA A 240 -9.47 -12.93 -3.20
CA ALA A 240 -9.90 -11.69 -2.55
C ALA A 240 -11.17 -11.87 -1.71
N THR A 241 -11.17 -11.27 -0.51
CA THR A 241 -12.36 -11.11 0.33
C THR A 241 -12.74 -9.64 0.51
N ASP A 242 -14.01 -9.42 0.87
CA ASP A 242 -14.47 -8.17 1.45
C ASP A 242 -14.24 -8.10 2.98
N GLN A 243 -14.67 -6.99 3.58
CA GLN A 243 -14.57 -6.73 5.02
C GLN A 243 -15.37 -7.73 5.88
N ASN A 244 -16.34 -8.42 5.29
CA ASN A 244 -17.19 -9.39 5.96
C ASN A 244 -16.71 -10.84 5.75
N ASN A 245 -15.49 -11.05 5.24
CA ASN A 245 -14.93 -12.34 4.82
C ASN A 245 -15.69 -13.03 3.68
N ASN A 246 -16.57 -12.34 2.96
CA ASN A 246 -17.16 -12.95 1.78
C ASN A 246 -16.13 -12.94 0.67
N ARG A 247 -16.03 -14.05 -0.09
CA ARG A 247 -15.28 -14.07 -1.34
C ARG A 247 -15.84 -12.97 -2.25
N ALA A 248 -14.97 -12.08 -2.73
CA ALA A 248 -15.37 -11.03 -3.65
C ALA A 248 -15.95 -11.68 -4.93
N SER A 249 -17.03 -11.12 -5.47
CA SER A 249 -17.73 -11.70 -6.64
C SER A 249 -16.80 -11.88 -7.85
N PHE A 250 -15.81 -11.00 -8.00
CA PHE A 250 -14.79 -11.06 -9.05
C PHE A 250 -13.65 -12.06 -8.77
N SER A 251 -13.45 -12.51 -7.53
CA SER A 251 -12.28 -13.33 -7.17
C SER A 251 -12.38 -14.70 -7.83
N GLN A 252 -11.45 -15.05 -8.73
CA GLN A 252 -11.39 -16.41 -9.28
C GLN A 252 -11.08 -17.43 -8.18
N PHE A 253 -11.60 -18.64 -8.35
CA PHE A 253 -11.59 -19.71 -7.35
C PHE A 253 -11.45 -21.09 -8.00
N GLY A 254 -11.37 -22.14 -7.19
CA GLY A 254 -11.28 -23.53 -7.66
C GLY A 254 -9.96 -24.19 -7.31
N THR A 255 -9.65 -25.29 -7.99
CA THR A 255 -8.45 -26.10 -7.73
C THR A 255 -7.18 -25.25 -7.90
N GLY A 256 -6.30 -25.31 -6.90
CA GLY A 256 -5.05 -24.56 -6.87
C GLY A 256 -5.14 -23.22 -6.14
N LEU A 257 -6.29 -22.84 -5.58
CA LEU A 257 -6.40 -21.68 -4.71
C LEU A 257 -5.75 -22.01 -3.35
N ASP A 258 -4.75 -21.24 -2.94
CA ASP A 258 -4.06 -21.47 -1.66
C ASP A 258 -4.76 -20.77 -0.51
N ILE A 259 -4.97 -19.46 -0.64
CA ILE A 259 -5.32 -18.62 0.49
C ILE A 259 -6.11 -17.39 0.04
N MET A 260 -6.75 -16.73 0.99
CA MET A 260 -7.53 -15.52 0.79
C MET A 260 -6.93 -14.35 1.57
N ALA A 261 -7.10 -13.15 1.04
CA ALA A 261 -6.74 -11.92 1.72
C ALA A 261 -7.68 -10.76 1.33
N PRO A 262 -7.66 -9.65 2.09
CA PRO A 262 -8.42 -8.44 1.79
C PRO A 262 -8.18 -7.92 0.37
N GLY A 263 -9.24 -7.81 -0.44
CA GLY A 263 -9.13 -7.34 -1.82
C GLY A 263 -10.26 -6.44 -2.29
N VAL A 264 -11.20 -6.06 -1.42
CA VAL A 264 -12.29 -5.12 -1.75
C VAL A 264 -12.10 -3.80 -1.00
N GLY A 265 -11.94 -2.72 -1.75
CA GLY A 265 -11.84 -1.39 -1.17
C GLY A 265 -10.63 -1.25 -0.23
N VAL A 266 -9.46 -1.70 -0.71
CA VAL A 266 -8.17 -1.62 -0.03
C VAL A 266 -7.57 -0.25 -0.28
N GLN A 267 -7.31 0.50 0.80
CA GLN A 267 -6.61 1.78 0.76
C GLN A 267 -5.10 1.54 0.80
N SER A 268 -4.33 2.26 -0.02
CA SER A 268 -2.87 2.18 -0.06
C SER A 268 -2.27 3.44 -0.69
N THR A 269 -0.95 3.52 -0.78
CA THR A 269 -0.21 4.59 -1.48
C THR A 269 -0.55 4.64 -2.97
N TYR A 270 -0.43 5.81 -3.59
CA TYR A 270 -0.69 6.01 -5.03
C TYR A 270 0.08 7.26 -5.51
N PRO A 271 0.43 7.40 -6.80
CA PRO A 271 1.02 8.63 -7.30
C PRO A 271 0.08 9.83 -7.05
N GLY A 272 0.49 10.78 -6.21
CA GLY A 272 -0.32 11.96 -5.87
C GLY A 272 -1.20 11.84 -4.61
N ASN A 273 -0.87 10.90 -3.69
CA ASN A 273 -1.52 10.59 -2.41
C ASN A 273 -2.54 9.44 -2.47
N GLY A 274 -2.69 8.72 -1.34
CA GLY A 274 -3.30 7.39 -1.24
C GLY A 274 -4.65 7.18 -1.94
N TYR A 275 -4.89 5.95 -2.39
CA TYR A 275 -6.03 5.55 -3.21
C TYR A 275 -6.68 4.24 -2.71
N ARG A 276 -7.98 4.08 -2.97
CA ARG A 276 -8.76 2.87 -2.62
C ARG A 276 -9.10 2.07 -3.86
N SER A 277 -8.69 0.80 -3.92
CA SER A 277 -8.89 -0.09 -5.08
C SER A 277 -9.48 -1.45 -4.70
N SER A 278 -9.93 -2.23 -5.69
CA SER A 278 -10.44 -3.60 -5.50
C SER A 278 -9.87 -4.55 -6.54
N GLY A 279 -9.46 -5.74 -6.11
CA GLY A 279 -8.95 -6.80 -6.95
C GLY A 279 -8.21 -7.87 -6.16
N THR A 280 -8.03 -9.05 -6.75
CA THR A 280 -7.06 -10.04 -6.25
C THR A 280 -5.63 -9.49 -6.28
N SER A 281 -5.37 -8.49 -7.11
CA SER A 281 -4.16 -7.66 -7.12
C SER A 281 -3.91 -6.89 -5.81
N MET A 282 -4.96 -6.59 -5.04
CA MET A 282 -4.85 -5.97 -3.71
C MET A 282 -4.79 -7.02 -2.59
N ALA A 283 -5.26 -8.24 -2.84
CA ALA A 283 -5.17 -9.35 -1.89
C ALA A 283 -3.77 -9.99 -1.87
N ALA A 284 -3.16 -10.22 -3.04
CA ALA A 284 -1.81 -10.76 -3.16
C ALA A 284 -0.75 -10.03 -2.29
N PRO A 285 -0.67 -8.68 -2.28
CA PRO A 285 0.32 -7.99 -1.47
C PRO A 285 0.14 -8.14 0.04
N HIS A 286 -1.09 -8.39 0.53
CA HIS A 286 -1.27 -8.72 1.95
C HIS A 286 -0.55 -10.03 2.28
N VAL A 287 -0.73 -11.07 1.45
CA VAL A 287 -0.07 -12.38 1.65
C VAL A 287 1.44 -12.27 1.49
N ALA A 288 1.92 -11.50 0.52
CA ALA A 288 3.35 -11.22 0.36
C ALA A 288 3.95 -10.54 1.60
N GLY A 289 3.25 -9.55 2.16
CA GLY A 289 3.65 -8.91 3.42
C GLY A 289 3.66 -9.89 4.59
N VAL A 290 2.62 -10.72 4.77
CA VAL A 290 2.60 -11.71 5.86
C VAL A 290 3.72 -12.74 5.68
N ALA A 291 3.99 -13.18 4.46
CA ALA A 291 5.14 -14.04 4.18
C ALA A 291 6.46 -13.39 4.61
N ALA A 292 6.63 -12.10 4.36
CA ALA A 292 7.81 -11.36 4.78
C ALA A 292 7.91 -11.25 6.32
N LEU A 293 6.80 -11.04 7.03
CA LEU A 293 6.78 -11.09 8.48
C LEU A 293 7.25 -12.47 9.00
N VAL A 294 6.73 -13.56 8.42
CA VAL A 294 7.13 -14.93 8.78
C VAL A 294 8.60 -15.18 8.52
N MET A 295 9.10 -14.77 7.34
CA MET A 295 10.50 -14.92 6.95
C MET A 295 11.45 -14.11 7.83
N SER A 296 11.06 -12.91 8.27
CA SER A 296 11.88 -12.10 9.19
C SER A 296 12.08 -12.78 10.55
N ASN A 297 11.07 -13.51 11.03
CA ASN A 297 11.15 -14.29 12.26
C ASN A 297 11.75 -15.70 12.05
N ASN A 298 11.81 -16.17 10.81
CA ASN A 298 12.28 -17.51 10.44
C ASN A 298 13.20 -17.48 9.20
N PRO A 299 14.38 -16.84 9.26
CA PRO A 299 15.20 -16.52 8.08
C PRO A 299 15.79 -17.76 7.37
N SER A 300 15.74 -18.95 7.98
CA SER A 300 16.22 -20.19 7.37
C SER A 300 15.12 -21.00 6.66
N TRP A 301 13.87 -20.53 6.68
CA TRP A 301 12.76 -21.27 6.07
C TRP A 301 12.76 -21.11 4.55
N SER A 302 12.58 -22.24 3.87
CA SER A 302 12.37 -22.25 2.42
C SER A 302 10.99 -21.69 2.03
N PRO A 303 10.80 -21.25 0.77
CA PRO A 303 9.49 -20.83 0.26
C PRO A 303 8.38 -21.87 0.49
N ALA A 304 8.71 -23.16 0.37
CA ALA A 304 7.75 -24.24 0.60
C ALA A 304 7.31 -24.33 2.07
N GLN A 305 8.24 -24.13 3.02
CA GLN A 305 7.92 -24.09 4.45
C GLN A 305 7.06 -22.88 4.78
N VAL A 306 7.41 -21.69 4.28
CA VAL A 306 6.62 -20.46 4.48
C VAL A 306 5.21 -20.62 3.91
N ARG A 307 5.07 -21.06 2.64
CA ARG A 307 3.75 -21.30 2.03
C ARG A 307 2.93 -22.31 2.83
N SER A 308 3.54 -23.41 3.26
CA SER A 308 2.85 -24.43 4.04
C SER A 308 2.38 -23.87 5.39
N HIS A 309 3.22 -23.11 6.07
CA HIS A 309 2.90 -22.49 7.35
C HIS A 309 1.75 -21.48 7.22
N LEU A 310 1.82 -20.58 6.23
CA LEU A 310 0.74 -19.62 5.94
C LEU A 310 -0.60 -20.32 5.68
N ASN A 311 -0.59 -21.43 4.95
CA ASN A 311 -1.79 -22.23 4.71
C ASN A 311 -2.30 -22.92 5.98
N GLN A 312 -1.42 -23.39 6.87
CA GLN A 312 -1.79 -24.08 8.11
C GLN A 312 -2.36 -23.13 9.17
N THR A 313 -1.87 -21.89 9.20
CA THR A 313 -2.29 -20.86 10.19
C THR A 313 -3.39 -19.95 9.65
N ALA A 314 -3.79 -20.11 8.38
CA ALA A 314 -4.92 -19.40 7.80
C ALA A 314 -6.20 -19.66 8.61
N THR A 315 -7.01 -18.62 8.80
CA THR A 315 -8.30 -18.71 9.48
C THR A 315 -9.36 -19.24 8.52
N PRO A 316 -9.95 -20.43 8.75
CA PRO A 316 -10.96 -20.97 7.85
C PRO A 316 -12.20 -20.07 7.81
N ILE A 317 -12.63 -19.66 6.61
CA ILE A 317 -13.75 -18.72 6.40
C ILE A 317 -14.78 -19.24 5.40
N GLY A 318 -14.67 -20.50 4.96
CA GLY A 318 -15.63 -21.12 4.08
C GLY A 318 -15.10 -22.39 3.41
N ALA A 319 -15.81 -22.85 2.39
CA ALA A 319 -15.44 -24.04 1.64
C ALA A 319 -14.11 -23.85 0.88
N SER A 320 -13.22 -24.84 0.93
CA SER A 320 -11.87 -24.72 0.39
C SER A 320 -11.80 -24.47 -1.11
N ASN A 321 -12.79 -24.92 -1.87
CA ASN A 321 -12.87 -24.62 -3.30
C ASN A 321 -13.10 -23.12 -3.59
N GLN A 322 -13.67 -22.37 -2.64
CA GLN A 322 -13.91 -20.93 -2.76
C GLN A 322 -12.90 -20.09 -1.97
N TYR A 323 -12.36 -20.62 -0.88
CA TYR A 323 -11.56 -19.88 0.09
C TYR A 323 -10.16 -20.47 0.33
N GLY A 324 -9.74 -21.50 -0.42
CA GLY A 324 -8.45 -22.17 -0.18
C GLY A 324 -8.37 -22.69 1.26
N ASN A 325 -7.30 -22.34 1.96
CA ASN A 325 -7.13 -22.65 3.39
C ASN A 325 -7.77 -21.60 4.32
N GLY A 326 -8.32 -20.52 3.76
CA GLY A 326 -8.96 -19.45 4.52
C GLY A 326 -8.24 -18.11 4.39
N LEU A 327 -8.51 -17.21 5.34
CA LEU A 327 -7.94 -15.88 5.40
C LEU A 327 -6.53 -15.93 6.01
N VAL A 328 -5.55 -15.33 5.35
CA VAL A 328 -4.19 -15.21 5.91
C VAL A 328 -4.22 -14.49 7.27
N ASN A 329 -3.48 -15.02 8.24
CA ASN A 329 -3.42 -14.50 9.61
C ASN A 329 -1.97 -14.31 10.04
N ALA A 330 -1.51 -13.07 10.04
CA ALA A 330 -0.15 -12.68 10.40
C ALA A 330 0.18 -13.00 11.85
N ASN A 331 -0.77 -12.79 12.78
CA ASN A 331 -0.52 -13.09 14.19
C ASN A 331 -0.22 -14.58 14.38
N ALA A 332 -1.13 -15.45 13.96
CA ALA A 332 -0.96 -16.89 14.07
C ALA A 332 0.24 -17.42 13.27
N ALA A 333 0.58 -16.80 12.13
CA ALA A 333 1.71 -17.21 11.33
C ALA A 333 3.07 -16.81 11.92
N THR A 334 3.12 -15.81 12.81
CA THR A 334 4.36 -15.28 13.39
C THR A 334 4.52 -15.59 14.89
N GLU A 335 3.58 -16.33 15.49
CA GLU A 335 3.72 -16.97 16.80
C GLU A 335 4.77 -18.08 16.76
#